data_AF-A0A2S7IFA8-F1
#
_entry.id   AF-A0A2S7IFA8-F1
#
_cell.length_a   1.000
_cell.length_b   1.000
_cell.length_c   1.000
_cell.angle_alpha   90.00
_cell.angle_beta   90.00
_cell.angle_gamma   90.00
#
_symmetry.space_group_name_H-M   'P 1'
#
loop_
_entity.id
_entity.type
_entity.pdbx_description
1 polymer ?
#
loop_
_entity_poly.entity_id
_entity_poly.type
_entity_poly.pdbx_seq_one_letter_code
_entity_poly.pdbx_strand_id
1 'polypeptide(L)'
;MGVQVLPNGNAWQTISDSTRKENFRAAGGASFLKKISQMRLGSWNYKGQDVKQYRHYGPMAQDFYAAFGKDELGTIGEDKSINQADFDGVNLIAIKALIEKVEKLEVAVKDLQQENASLSNQNATLEFQKVR
;
A
#
# COMPACT_ATOMS: atom_id res chain seq x y z
N MET A 1 1.14 -25.99 -6.18
CA MET A 1 1.71 -24.67 -5.84
C MET A 1 2.46 -24.82 -4.52
N GLY A 2 3.64 -24.25 -4.35
CA GLY A 2 4.45 -24.52 -3.16
C GLY A 2 5.66 -23.61 -3.01
N VAL A 3 6.39 -23.82 -1.93
CA VAL A 3 7.70 -23.23 -1.67
C VAL A 3 8.80 -24.20 -2.10
N GLN A 4 9.90 -23.69 -2.63
CA GLN A 4 11.10 -24.49 -2.94
C GLN A 4 12.32 -23.92 -2.22
N VAL A 5 13.22 -24.79 -1.78
CA VAL A 5 14.60 -24.41 -1.44
C VAL A 5 15.47 -24.97 -2.55
N LEU A 6 16.15 -24.10 -3.29
CA LEU A 6 17.03 -24.52 -4.39
C LEU A 6 18.30 -25.18 -3.83
N PRO A 7 18.99 -26.05 -4.61
CA PRO A 7 20.34 -26.49 -4.25
C PRO A 7 21.24 -25.29 -3.94
N ASN A 8 21.93 -25.32 -2.80
CA ASN A 8 22.72 -24.21 -2.24
C ASN A 8 21.93 -22.94 -1.89
N GLY A 9 20.61 -23.01 -1.81
CA GLY A 9 19.76 -21.91 -1.35
C GLY A 9 19.79 -21.75 0.17
N ASN A 10 19.67 -20.51 0.64
CA ASN A 10 19.62 -20.16 2.07
C ASN A 10 18.23 -19.65 2.52
N ALA A 11 17.23 -19.69 1.65
CA ALA A 11 15.86 -19.27 1.92
C ALA A 11 14.85 -20.05 1.04
N TRP A 12 13.59 -20.05 1.45
CA TRP A 12 12.49 -20.55 0.61
C TRP A 12 12.17 -19.57 -0.52
N GLN A 13 11.66 -20.10 -1.63
CA GLN A 13 11.20 -19.36 -2.80
C GLN A 13 9.77 -19.76 -3.11
N THR A 14 8.89 -18.77 -3.32
CA THR A 14 7.51 -19.01 -3.74
C THR A 14 7.45 -19.05 -5.27
N ILE A 15 6.82 -20.08 -5.84
CA ILE A 15 6.60 -20.16 -7.28
C ILE A 15 5.69 -19.01 -7.72
N SER A 16 6.18 -18.13 -8.60
CA SER A 16 5.49 -16.89 -9.01
C SER A 16 5.58 -16.60 -10.51
N ASP A 17 5.84 -17.63 -11.33
CA ASP A 17 5.92 -17.55 -12.79
C ASP A 17 4.57 -17.16 -13.42
N SER A 18 4.57 -16.21 -14.36
CA SER A 18 3.35 -15.73 -15.03
C SER A 18 2.69 -16.80 -15.90
N THR A 19 3.45 -17.74 -16.45
CA THR A 19 2.93 -18.89 -17.24
C THR A 19 2.18 -19.90 -16.38
N ARG A 20 2.31 -19.80 -15.05
CA ARG A 20 1.61 -20.64 -14.07
C ARG A 20 0.46 -19.88 -13.37
N LYS A 21 0.09 -18.71 -13.88
CA LYS A 21 -0.98 -17.86 -13.36
C LYS A 21 -2.00 -17.58 -14.46
N GLU A 22 -3.25 -17.46 -14.07
CA GLU A 22 -4.38 -17.19 -14.96
C GLU A 22 -5.40 -16.29 -14.26
N ASN A 23 -6.42 -15.84 -15.00
CA ASN A 23 -7.50 -14.98 -14.47
C ASN A 23 -7.01 -13.64 -13.88
N PHE A 24 -6.07 -12.99 -14.58
CA PHE A 24 -5.52 -11.71 -14.15
C PHE A 24 -6.59 -10.62 -14.05
N ARG A 25 -6.58 -9.88 -12.94
CA ARG A 25 -7.45 -8.73 -12.70
C ARG A 25 -6.64 -7.55 -12.20
N ALA A 26 -6.97 -6.36 -12.69
CA ALA A 26 -6.36 -5.14 -12.18
C ALA A 26 -6.78 -4.89 -10.72
N ALA A 27 -5.82 -4.54 -9.88
CA ALA A 27 -6.08 -4.18 -8.50
C ALA A 27 -6.54 -2.72 -8.39
N GLY A 28 -7.59 -2.48 -7.59
CA GLY A 28 -8.06 -1.13 -7.30
C GLY A 28 -7.19 -0.44 -6.25
N GLY A 29 -6.10 0.23 -6.65
CA GLY A 29 -5.13 0.83 -5.73
C GLY A 29 -5.75 1.69 -4.62
N ALA A 30 -6.71 2.55 -4.94
CA ALA A 30 -7.39 3.40 -3.96
C ALA A 30 -8.17 2.59 -2.89
N SER A 31 -8.77 1.46 -3.25
CA SER A 31 -9.49 0.61 -2.29
C SER A 31 -8.51 -0.13 -1.37
N PHE A 32 -7.35 -0.54 -1.89
CA PHE A 32 -6.27 -1.13 -1.10
C PHE A 32 -5.74 -0.14 -0.06
N LEU A 33 -5.45 1.10 -0.47
CA LEU A 33 -5.00 2.16 0.45
C LEU A 33 -6.03 2.44 1.55
N LYS A 34 -7.32 2.52 1.18
CA LYS A 34 -8.40 2.74 2.15
C LYS A 34 -8.47 1.59 3.16
N LYS A 35 -8.45 0.34 2.70
CA LYS A 35 -8.47 -0.85 3.58
C LYS A 35 -7.27 -0.85 4.53
N ILE A 36 -6.06 -0.62 4.03
CA ILE A 36 -4.84 -0.55 4.84
C ILE A 36 -4.89 0.59 5.87
N SER A 37 -5.42 1.76 5.50
CA SER A 37 -5.55 2.89 6.43
C SER A 37 -6.48 2.63 7.61
N GLN A 38 -7.34 1.61 7.51
CA GLN A 38 -8.26 1.20 8.57
C GLN A 38 -7.72 0.01 9.40
N MET A 39 -6.60 -0.58 8.99
CA MET A 39 -6.00 -1.70 9.71
C MET A 39 -5.32 -1.24 10.99
N ARG A 40 -5.44 -2.07 12.02
CA ARG A 40 -4.64 -1.91 13.24
C ARG A 40 -3.25 -2.46 12.96
N LEU A 41 -2.31 -1.55 12.72
CA LEU A 41 -0.89 -1.87 12.60
C LEU A 41 -0.18 -1.51 13.90
N GLY A 42 0.72 -2.39 14.33
CA GLY A 42 1.47 -2.17 15.56
C GLY A 42 2.60 -3.16 15.72
N SER A 43 3.15 -3.17 16.93
CA SER A 43 4.17 -4.13 17.34
C SER A 43 3.60 -5.16 18.30
N TRP A 44 4.15 -6.37 18.26
CA TRP A 44 3.70 -7.48 19.09
C TRP A 44 4.84 -8.47 19.31
N ASN A 45 4.66 -9.41 20.25
CA ASN A 45 5.49 -10.58 20.43
C ASN A 45 4.59 -11.82 20.55
N TYR A 46 5.11 -13.01 20.23
CA TYR A 46 4.34 -14.22 20.48
C TYR A 46 4.22 -14.49 21.99
N LYS A 47 3.16 -15.20 22.39
CA LYS A 47 3.02 -15.68 23.77
C LYS A 47 4.21 -16.57 24.12
N GLY A 48 4.84 -16.32 25.27
CA GLY A 48 6.02 -17.06 25.73
C GLY A 48 7.37 -16.56 25.22
N GLN A 49 7.41 -15.58 24.31
CA GLN A 49 8.66 -14.94 23.92
C GLN A 49 9.15 -13.95 24.99
N ASP A 50 10.48 -13.84 25.16
CA ASP A 50 11.09 -12.77 25.94
C ASP A 50 10.80 -11.41 25.29
N VAL A 51 10.02 -10.58 25.97
CA VAL A 51 9.58 -9.26 25.52
C VAL A 51 10.72 -8.26 25.33
N LYS A 52 11.90 -8.52 25.93
CA LYS A 52 13.10 -7.68 25.79
C LYS A 52 13.91 -8.04 24.54
N GLN A 53 13.77 -9.27 24.02
CA GLN A 53 14.53 -9.73 22.85
C GLN A 53 13.69 -9.78 21.58
N TYR A 54 12.41 -10.15 21.69
CA TYR A 54 11.58 -10.40 20.53
C TYR A 54 10.50 -9.34 20.35
N ARG A 55 10.48 -8.76 19.16
CA ARG A 55 9.52 -7.76 18.72
C ARG A 55 9.25 -7.97 17.22
N HIS A 56 7.98 -8.02 16.85
CA HIS A 56 7.53 -8.11 15.47
C HIS A 56 6.64 -6.91 15.16
N TYR A 57 6.49 -6.60 13.88
CA TYR A 57 5.65 -5.52 13.38
C TYR A 57 4.76 -6.04 12.26
N GLY A 58 3.50 -5.60 12.24
CA GLY A 58 2.57 -5.96 11.18
C GLY A 58 1.13 -6.05 11.64
N PRO A 59 0.22 -6.41 10.71
CA PRO A 59 -1.18 -6.61 11.05
C PRO A 59 -1.40 -7.91 11.82
N MET A 60 -2.58 -8.03 12.42
CA MET A 60 -3.12 -9.31 12.84
C MET A 60 -3.78 -10.03 11.65
N ALA A 61 -3.77 -11.36 11.64
CA ALA A 61 -4.38 -12.16 10.57
C ALA A 61 -5.87 -11.87 10.38
N GLN A 62 -6.60 -11.65 11.47
CA GLN A 62 -8.02 -11.32 11.45
C GLN A 62 -8.29 -9.98 10.74
N ASP A 63 -7.46 -8.96 11.00
CA ASP A 63 -7.61 -7.64 10.37
C ASP A 63 -7.26 -7.72 8.87
N PHE A 64 -6.22 -8.48 8.52
CA PHE A 64 -5.84 -8.72 7.13
C PHE A 64 -6.94 -9.48 6.37
N TYR A 65 -7.46 -10.55 6.95
CA TYR A 65 -8.55 -11.35 6.39
C TYR A 65 -9.86 -10.57 6.28
N ALA A 66 -10.20 -9.73 7.27
CA ALA A 66 -11.37 -8.86 7.17
C ALA A 66 -11.27 -7.88 5.99
N ALA A 67 -10.06 -7.39 5.69
CA ALA A 67 -9.85 -6.45 4.59
C ALA A 67 -9.72 -7.12 3.21
N PHE A 68 -8.99 -8.23 3.11
CA PHE A 68 -8.57 -8.83 1.84
C PHE A 68 -9.02 -10.28 1.65
N GLY A 69 -9.59 -10.90 2.69
CA GLY A 69 -9.96 -12.31 2.67
C GLY A 69 -11.31 -12.59 2.00
N LYS A 70 -12.02 -11.57 1.52
CA LYS A 70 -13.25 -11.71 0.75
C LYS A 70 -13.32 -10.68 -0.37
N ASP A 71 -13.63 -11.15 -1.58
CA ASP A 71 -13.93 -10.33 -2.75
C ASP A 71 -15.12 -10.93 -3.53
N GLU A 72 -15.36 -10.44 -4.75
CA GLU A 72 -16.44 -10.90 -5.60
C GLU A 72 -16.26 -12.33 -6.16
N LEU A 73 -15.03 -12.87 -6.13
CA LEU A 73 -14.73 -14.24 -6.58
C LEU A 73 -14.85 -15.24 -5.43
N GLY A 74 -14.75 -14.78 -4.19
CA GLY A 74 -15.06 -15.58 -3.02
C GLY A 74 -14.20 -15.25 -1.81
N THR A 75 -13.74 -16.29 -1.14
CA THR A 75 -12.94 -16.20 0.10
C THR A 75 -11.48 -16.54 -0.19
N ILE A 76 -10.57 -15.69 0.28
CA ILE A 76 -9.11 -15.83 0.15
C ILE A 76 -8.50 -15.95 1.55
N GLY A 77 -7.69 -16.97 1.79
CA GLY A 77 -7.02 -17.16 3.09
C GLY A 77 -7.99 -17.45 4.25
N GLU A 78 -7.55 -17.13 5.46
CA GLU A 78 -8.31 -17.34 6.70
C GLU A 78 -7.82 -16.38 7.81
N ASP A 79 -8.39 -16.46 9.01
CA ASP A 79 -8.27 -15.43 10.05
C ASP A 79 -7.18 -15.68 11.11
N LYS A 80 -6.35 -16.73 10.99
CA LYS A 80 -5.30 -17.12 11.96
C LYS A 80 -3.89 -17.09 11.40
N SER A 81 -3.72 -17.02 10.09
CA SER A 81 -2.44 -16.90 9.40
C SER A 81 -2.55 -15.92 8.23
N ILE A 82 -1.39 -15.46 7.77
CA ILE A 82 -1.29 -14.59 6.60
C ILE A 82 -0.37 -15.32 5.62
N ASN A 83 -0.86 -15.56 4.40
CA ASN A 83 -0.01 -16.04 3.33
C ASN A 83 1.01 -14.95 2.98
N GLN A 84 2.30 -15.26 3.08
CA GLN A 84 3.36 -14.27 2.87
C GLN A 84 3.34 -13.69 1.45
N ALA A 85 3.06 -14.49 0.42
CA ALA A 85 3.02 -14.00 -0.95
C ALA A 85 1.83 -13.06 -1.19
N ASP A 86 0.69 -13.36 -0.59
CA ASP A 86 -0.48 -12.46 -0.64
C ASP A 86 -0.19 -11.16 0.12
N PHE A 87 0.45 -11.24 1.30
CA PHE A 87 0.87 -10.08 2.08
C PHE A 87 1.80 -9.16 1.28
N ASP A 88 2.84 -9.72 0.65
CA ASP A 88 3.78 -8.99 -0.18
C ASP A 88 3.09 -8.39 -1.41
N GLY A 89 2.19 -9.14 -2.05
CA GLY A 89 1.38 -8.67 -3.18
C GLY A 89 0.49 -7.48 -2.83
N VAL A 90 -0.24 -7.56 -1.71
CA VAL A 90 -1.05 -6.45 -1.18
C VAL A 90 -0.19 -5.21 -0.93
N ASN A 91 0.99 -5.39 -0.32
CA ASN A 91 1.91 -4.28 -0.05
C ASN A 91 2.43 -3.63 -1.33
N LEU A 92 2.82 -4.40 -2.35
CA LEU A 92 3.29 -3.86 -3.63
C LEU A 92 2.18 -3.11 -4.38
N ILE A 93 0.94 -3.62 -4.34
CA ILE A 93 -0.23 -2.91 -4.90
C ILE A 93 -0.42 -1.56 -4.19
N ALA A 94 -0.33 -1.54 -2.86
CA ALA A 94 -0.47 -0.32 -2.08
C ALA A 94 0.67 0.68 -2.36
N ILE A 95 1.93 0.22 -2.43
CA ILE A 95 3.08 1.06 -2.77
C ILE A 95 2.89 1.68 -4.16
N LYS A 96 2.49 0.90 -5.16
CA LYS A 96 2.21 1.41 -6.51
C LYS A 96 1.11 2.48 -6.48
N ALA A 97 0.03 2.24 -5.73
CA ALA A 97 -1.06 3.19 -5.59
C ALA A 97 -0.63 4.48 -4.85
N LEU A 98 0.29 4.39 -3.89
CA LEU A 98 0.87 5.56 -3.23
C LEU A 98 1.73 6.38 -4.19
N ILE A 99 2.58 5.74 -5.00
CA ILE A 99 3.39 6.42 -6.02
C ILE A 99 2.49 7.23 -6.95
N GLU A 100 1.45 6.60 -7.53
CA GLU A 100 0.49 7.29 -8.40
C GLU A 100 -0.22 8.46 -7.71
N LYS A 101 -0.52 8.32 -6.41
CA LYS A 101 -1.15 9.38 -5.63
C LYS A 101 -0.20 10.54 -5.38
N VAL A 102 1.07 10.26 -5.08
CA VAL A 102 2.12 11.26 -4.87
C VAL A 102 2.35 12.06 -6.15
N GLU A 103 2.53 11.39 -7.29
CA GLU A 103 2.72 12.05 -8.59
C GLU A 103 1.57 13.00 -8.92
N LYS A 104 0.31 12.56 -8.70
CA LYS A 104 -0.87 13.41 -8.89
C LYS A 104 -0.90 14.63 -7.97
N LEU A 105 -0.49 14.44 -6.72
CA LEU A 105 -0.42 15.54 -5.75
C LEU A 105 0.69 16.53 -6.09
N GLU A 106 1.84 16.07 -6.57
CA GLU A 106 2.95 16.93 -7.00
C GLU A 106 2.55 17.82 -8.19
N VAL A 107 1.84 17.26 -9.17
CA VAL A 107 1.28 18.05 -10.29
C VAL A 107 0.30 19.10 -9.77
N ALA A 108 -0.66 18.70 -8.93
CA ALA A 108 -1.66 19.62 -8.38
C ALA A 108 -1.02 20.75 -7.56
N VAL A 109 0.00 20.44 -6.75
CA VAL A 109 0.75 21.45 -5.97
C VAL A 109 1.46 22.44 -6.90
N LYS A 110 2.09 21.95 -7.97
CA LYS A 110 2.76 22.81 -8.96
C LYS A 110 1.78 23.75 -9.66
N ASP A 111 0.63 23.23 -10.07
CA ASP A 111 -0.40 24.02 -10.76
C ASP A 111 -0.96 25.11 -9.85
N LEU A 112 -1.30 24.76 -8.61
CA LEU A 112 -1.77 25.72 -7.61
C LEU A 112 -0.73 26.80 -7.26
N GLN A 113 0.57 26.44 -7.24
CA GLN A 113 1.65 27.40 -7.04
C GLN A 113 1.75 28.40 -8.21
N GLN A 114 1.58 27.93 -9.44
CA GLN A 114 1.58 28.80 -10.62
C GLN A 114 0.38 29.74 -10.65
N GLU A 115 -0.81 29.23 -10.33
CA GLU A 115 -2.02 30.03 -10.25
C GLU A 115 -1.91 31.12 -9.16
N ASN A 116 -1.44 30.76 -7.96
CA ASN A 116 -1.21 31.71 -6.88
C ASN A 116 -0.20 32.80 -7.26
N ALA A 117 0.89 32.45 -7.96
CA ALA A 117 1.86 33.42 -8.44
C ALA A 117 1.24 34.40 -9.45
N SER A 118 0.42 33.88 -10.38
CA SER A 118 -0.30 34.69 -11.36
C SER A 118 -1.28 35.67 -10.70
N LEU A 119 -2.12 35.17 -9.79
CA LEU A 119 -3.09 35.97 -9.05
C LEU A 119 -2.40 37.04 -8.18
N SER A 120 -1.29 36.69 -7.52
CA SER A 120 -0.50 37.64 -6.73
C SER A 120 0.01 38.80 -7.60
N ASN A 121 0.54 38.50 -8.79
CA ASN A 121 1.01 39.52 -9.74
C ASN A 121 -0.13 40.41 -10.26
N GLN A 122 -1.30 39.82 -10.55
CA GLN A 122 -2.49 40.57 -10.96
C GLN A 122 -2.97 41.51 -9.84
N ASN A 123 -3.04 41.03 -8.60
CA ASN A 123 -3.41 41.85 -7.45
C ASN A 123 -2.43 43.01 -7.25
N ALA A 124 -1.12 42.75 -7.32
CA ALA A 124 -0.11 43.81 -7.22
C ALA A 124 -0.28 44.89 -8.33
N THR A 125 -0.61 44.46 -9.54
CA THR A 125 -0.84 45.36 -10.68
C THR A 125 -2.10 46.21 -10.47
N LEU A 126 -3.19 45.61 -9.99
CA LEU A 126 -4.45 46.30 -9.72
C LEU A 126 -4.29 47.30 -8.57
N GLU A 127 -3.60 46.94 -7.49
CA GLU A 127 -3.31 47.86 -6.39
C GLU A 127 -2.46 49.04 -6.85
N PHE A 128 -1.46 48.82 -7.72
CA PHE A 128 -0.69 49.91 -8.32
C PHE A 128 -1.56 50.86 -9.17
N GLN A 129 -2.55 50.32 -9.89
CA GLN A 129 -3.48 51.13 -10.70
C GLN A 129 -4.44 51.98 -9.85
N LYS A 130 -4.86 51.50 -8.67
CA LYS A 130 -5.78 52.23 -7.77
C LYS A 130 -5.15 53.44 -7.08
N VAL A 131 -3.82 53.46 -6.94
CA VAL A 131 -3.08 54.53 -6.24
C VAL A 131 -2.67 55.67 -7.21
N ARG A 132 -2.91 55.50 -8.51
CA ARG A 132 -2.80 56.56 -9.53
C ARG A 132 -4.13 57.24 -9.78
#